data_AF-A0A8H3F7P4-F1
#
_entry.id   AF-A0A8H3F7P4-F1
#
_cell.length_a   1.000
_cell.length_b   1.000
_cell.length_c   1.000
_cell.angle_alpha   90.00
_cell.angle_beta   90.00
_cell.angle_gamma   90.00
#
_symmetry.space_group_name_H-M   'P 1'
#
loop_
_entity.id
_entity.type
_entity.pdbx_description
1 polymer ?
#
loop_
_entity_poly.entity_id
_entity_poly.type
_entity_poly.pdbx_seq_one_letter_code
_entity_poly.pdbx_strand_id
1 'polypeptide(L)'
;MLASTPKPSTLPALREQRSLLRGINLRNNHAQLSPTSFQSRRAYLTDAYKEGAFLKDPANRGKGAANPMSDPAAMEGMMGAMKGNMMMMIPQSVIMGWINAFFAGFVILKLPFPLTLRFKSMLQSGVATRDLDVRWVSSLSWYFLNLFGLQSVFIFILGNDNAASQMAQQMAQMNPNTQQMFAPGQDPDKLFQGEAENLEVIEHWSVFDGIENRLLASRS
;
A
#
# COMPACT_ATOMS: atom_id res chain seq x y z
N MET A 1 -3.44 7.68 20.66
CA MET A 1 -2.02 7.62 21.09
C MET A 1 -1.67 6.22 21.59
N LEU A 2 -1.76 5.20 20.74
CA LEU A 2 -1.22 3.85 21.00
C LEU A 2 -0.59 3.34 19.70
N ALA A 3 0.33 4.14 19.15
CA ALA A 3 1.26 3.61 18.17
C ALA A 3 2.23 2.72 18.97
N SER A 4 2.06 1.40 18.86
CA SER A 4 3.05 0.46 19.41
C SER A 4 4.42 0.85 18.88
N THR A 5 5.40 0.99 19.77
CA THR A 5 6.79 1.22 19.35
C THR A 5 7.20 0.12 18.38
N PRO A 6 7.71 0.45 17.18
CA PRO A 6 8.17 -0.55 16.23
C PRO A 6 9.24 -1.41 16.89
N LYS A 7 9.08 -2.74 16.85
CA LYS A 7 10.09 -3.65 17.39
C LYS A 7 11.42 -3.43 16.64
N PRO A 8 12.56 -3.34 17.33
CA PRO A 8 13.85 -3.17 16.67
C PRO A 8 14.16 -4.41 15.81
N SER A 9 14.27 -4.21 14.50
CA SER A 9 14.72 -5.23 13.55
C SER A 9 16.19 -5.58 13.79
N THR A 10 16.57 -6.84 13.60
CA THR A 10 17.99 -7.25 13.67
C THR A 10 18.81 -6.60 12.54
N LEU A 11 20.09 -6.30 12.80
CA LEU A 11 20.96 -5.65 11.81
C LEU A 11 21.06 -6.42 10.47
N PRO A 12 21.17 -7.77 10.45
CA PRO A 12 21.18 -8.53 9.20
C PRO A 12 19.87 -8.43 8.41
N ALA A 13 18.71 -8.49 9.08
CA ALA A 13 17.42 -8.33 8.43
C ALA A 13 17.22 -6.91 7.87
N LEU A 14 17.68 -5.90 8.60
CA LEU A 14 17.63 -4.52 8.15
C LEU A 14 18.56 -4.29 6.94
N ARG A 15 19.73 -4.92 6.92
CA ARG A 15 20.67 -4.88 5.79
C ARG A 15 20.03 -5.50 4.55
N GLU A 16 19.42 -6.68 4.69
CA GLU A 16 18.72 -7.37 3.61
C GLU A 16 17.63 -6.47 3.00
N GLN A 17 16.72 -5.95 3.84
CA GLN A 17 15.65 -5.05 3.40
C GLN A 17 16.18 -3.78 2.71
N ARG A 18 17.14 -3.08 3.34
CA ARG A 18 17.68 -1.82 2.80
C ARG A 18 18.48 -2.03 1.52
N SER A 19 19.16 -3.16 1.40
CA SER A 19 19.92 -3.49 0.20
C SER A 19 19.00 -3.71 -1.00
N LEU A 20 17.83 -4.35 -0.82
CA LEU A 20 16.84 -4.50 -1.88
C LEU A 20 16.22 -3.15 -2.26
N LEU A 21 15.84 -2.34 -1.27
CA LEU A 21 15.33 -0.98 -1.51
C LEU A 21 16.34 -0.10 -2.23
N ARG A 22 17.64 -0.29 -2.00
CA ARG A 22 18.70 0.43 -2.72
C ARG A 22 18.69 0.09 -4.22
N GLY A 23 18.47 -1.17 -4.59
CA GLY A 23 18.31 -1.61 -5.98
C GLY A 23 17.10 -0.96 -6.64
N ILE A 24 15.95 -1.07 -5.99
CA ILE A 24 14.68 -0.48 -6.46
C ILE A 24 14.82 1.05 -6.65
N ASN A 25 15.47 1.74 -5.70
CA ASN A 25 15.70 3.17 -5.80
C ASN A 25 16.67 3.53 -6.93
N LEU A 26 17.73 2.73 -7.14
CA LEU A 26 18.63 2.91 -8.27
C LEU A 26 17.89 2.73 -9.59
N ARG A 27 17.03 1.72 -9.72
CA ARG A 27 16.18 1.52 -10.89
C ARG A 27 15.23 2.68 -11.11
N ASN A 28 14.52 3.12 -10.08
CA ASN A 28 13.49 4.15 -10.24
C ASN A 28 14.08 5.55 -10.49
N ASN A 29 15.32 5.81 -10.03
CA ASN A 29 15.94 7.14 -10.08
C ASN A 29 17.26 7.18 -10.88
N HIS A 30 17.50 6.20 -11.76
CA HIS A 30 18.75 6.07 -12.54
C HIS A 30 19.07 7.31 -13.38
N ALA A 31 18.04 8.03 -13.83
CA ALA A 31 18.18 9.20 -14.69
C ALA A 31 18.85 10.41 -14.02
N GLN A 32 18.92 10.43 -12.69
CA GLN A 32 19.58 11.48 -11.91
C GLN A 32 21.10 11.27 -11.75
N LEU A 33 21.64 10.17 -12.28
CA LEU A 33 23.05 9.83 -12.19
C LEU A 33 23.75 10.04 -13.54
N SER A 34 25.06 10.27 -13.48
CA SER A 34 25.91 10.19 -14.67
C SER A 34 26.02 8.73 -15.14
N PRO A 35 26.24 8.49 -16.44
CA PRO A 35 26.36 7.13 -16.99
C PRO A 35 27.41 6.27 -16.26
N THR A 36 28.58 6.83 -15.97
CA THR A 36 29.67 6.13 -15.24
C THR A 36 29.27 5.76 -13.81
N SER A 37 28.60 6.68 -13.10
CA SER A 37 28.13 6.44 -11.73
C SER A 37 27.01 5.39 -11.68
N PHE A 38 26.11 5.42 -12.67
CA PHE A 38 25.08 4.40 -12.79
C PHE A 38 25.68 3.02 -13.10
N GLN A 39 26.56 2.90 -14.10
CA GLN A 39 27.16 1.63 -14.50
C GLN A 39 27.95 0.97 -13.36
N SER A 40 28.78 1.72 -12.64
CA SER A 40 29.54 1.20 -11.49
C SER A 40 28.63 0.70 -10.36
N ARG A 41 27.55 1.44 -10.05
CA ARG A 41 26.57 1.03 -9.03
C ARG A 41 25.74 -0.17 -9.47
N ARG A 42 25.36 -0.21 -10.75
CA ARG A 42 24.63 -1.33 -11.36
C ARG A 42 25.47 -2.60 -11.27
N ALA A 43 26.72 -2.56 -11.73
CA ALA A 43 27.63 -3.71 -11.67
C ALA A 43 27.80 -4.23 -10.24
N TYR A 44 28.16 -3.35 -9.31
CA TYR A 44 28.33 -3.70 -7.89
C TYR A 44 27.07 -4.36 -7.29
N LEU A 45 25.88 -3.79 -7.51
CA LEU A 45 24.64 -4.33 -6.96
C LEU A 45 24.25 -5.65 -7.62
N THR A 46 24.41 -5.75 -8.94
CA THR A 46 24.10 -6.97 -9.70
C THR A 46 24.98 -8.14 -9.23
N ASP A 47 26.29 -7.91 -9.11
CA ASP A 47 27.24 -8.91 -8.62
C ASP A 47 26.92 -9.30 -7.17
N ALA A 48 26.72 -8.31 -6.30
CA ALA A 48 26.42 -8.57 -4.88
C ALA A 48 25.06 -9.26 -4.65
N TYR A 49 24.07 -9.04 -5.53
CA TYR A 49 22.79 -9.76 -5.51
C TYR A 49 22.94 -11.20 -6.00
N LYS A 50 23.67 -11.44 -7.10
CA LYS A 50 23.98 -12.78 -7.60
C LYS A 50 24.82 -13.59 -6.62
N GLU A 51 25.76 -12.94 -5.95
CA GLU A 51 26.56 -13.52 -4.87
C GLU A 51 25.80 -13.62 -3.55
N GLY A 52 24.57 -13.12 -3.43
CA GLY A 52 23.80 -13.15 -2.20
C GLY A 52 24.50 -12.51 -0.99
N ALA A 53 25.38 -11.52 -1.22
CA ALA A 53 26.20 -10.89 -0.17
C ALA A 53 25.37 -10.15 0.88
N PHE A 54 24.15 -9.73 0.51
CA PHE A 54 23.23 -9.01 1.38
C PHE A 54 22.19 -9.89 2.09
N LEU A 55 22.14 -11.19 1.79
CA LEU A 55 21.26 -12.13 2.48
C LEU A 55 21.56 -12.15 3.98
N LYS A 56 20.50 -12.30 4.78
CA LYS A 56 20.60 -12.49 6.23
C LYS A 56 21.40 -13.76 6.57
N ASP A 57 21.16 -14.83 5.80
CA ASP A 57 21.82 -16.13 5.96
C ASP A 57 22.42 -16.61 4.62
N PRO A 58 23.66 -16.20 4.28
CA PRO A 58 24.31 -16.58 3.02
C PRO A 58 24.45 -18.09 2.79
N ALA A 59 24.47 -18.87 3.89
CA ALA A 59 24.55 -20.33 3.87
C ALA A 59 23.23 -21.03 3.47
N ASN A 60 22.12 -20.30 3.40
CA ASN A 60 20.81 -20.81 2.98
C ASN A 60 20.44 -20.35 1.55
N ARG A 61 21.40 -19.85 0.76
CA ARG A 61 21.19 -19.49 -0.66
C ARG A 61 20.55 -20.66 -1.43
N GLY A 62 19.52 -20.37 -2.24
CA GLY A 62 18.78 -21.37 -3.00
C GLY A 62 17.89 -22.34 -2.18
N LYS A 63 17.88 -22.26 -0.84
CA LYS A 63 16.87 -22.98 -0.06
C LYS A 63 15.58 -22.18 -0.15
N GLY A 64 14.59 -22.77 -0.82
CA GLY A 64 13.26 -22.17 -0.97
C GLY A 64 12.65 -21.78 0.38
N ALA A 65 11.70 -20.85 0.33
CA ALA A 65 11.32 -20.04 1.48
C ALA A 65 11.07 -20.95 2.67
N ALA A 66 11.92 -20.84 3.71
CA ALA A 66 11.71 -21.58 4.94
C ALA A 66 10.27 -21.29 5.36
N ASN A 67 9.48 -22.36 5.49
CA ASN A 67 8.05 -22.25 5.76
C ASN A 67 7.87 -21.22 6.88
N PRO A 68 7.04 -20.17 6.72
CA PRO A 68 6.90 -19.11 7.73
C PRO A 68 6.48 -19.64 9.12
N MET A 69 5.98 -20.88 9.19
CA MET A 69 5.67 -21.60 10.42
C MET A 69 6.85 -22.33 11.09
N SER A 70 7.98 -22.48 10.42
CA SER A 70 9.18 -23.15 10.92
C SER A 70 10.21 -22.21 11.55
N ASP A 71 10.10 -20.90 11.31
CA ASP A 71 11.00 -19.89 11.89
C ASP A 71 10.22 -18.99 12.88
N PRO A 72 10.44 -19.11 14.20
CA PRO A 72 9.74 -18.33 15.22
C PRO A 72 9.84 -16.81 15.01
N ALA A 73 10.92 -16.30 14.43
CA ALA A 73 11.10 -14.88 14.16
C ALA A 73 10.30 -14.41 12.92
N ALA A 74 10.19 -15.26 11.90
CA ALA A 74 9.36 -15.00 10.73
C ALA A 74 7.87 -15.10 11.09
N MET A 75 7.49 -16.05 11.95
CA MET A 75 6.15 -16.18 12.50
C MET A 75 5.79 -14.99 13.38
N GLU A 76 6.72 -14.47 14.20
CA GLU A 76 6.47 -13.27 15.02
C GLU A 76 6.38 -11.99 14.17
N GLY A 77 7.15 -11.88 13.08
CA GLY A 77 7.03 -10.80 12.09
C GLY A 77 5.73 -10.87 11.30
N MET A 78 5.34 -12.08 10.86
CA MET A 78 4.07 -12.34 10.18
C MET A 78 2.88 -12.12 11.11
N MET A 79 2.92 -12.65 12.34
CA MET A 79 1.89 -12.42 13.36
C MET A 79 1.90 -10.96 13.81
N GLY A 80 3.03 -10.26 13.81
CA GLY A 80 3.12 -8.83 14.08
C GLY A 80 2.46 -7.98 12.99
N ALA A 81 2.73 -8.26 11.72
CA ALA A 81 2.09 -7.61 10.58
C ALA A 81 0.60 -7.99 10.47
N MET A 82 0.27 -9.26 10.70
CA MET A 82 -1.10 -9.76 10.78
C MET A 82 -1.83 -9.15 11.97
N LYS A 83 -1.21 -9.00 13.14
CA LYS A 83 -1.79 -8.31 14.30
C LYS A 83 -1.96 -6.83 14.02
N GLY A 84 -1.04 -6.18 13.29
CA GLY A 84 -1.20 -4.80 12.84
C GLY A 84 -2.41 -4.65 11.90
N ASN A 85 -2.48 -5.47 10.85
CA ASN A 85 -3.62 -5.49 9.92
C ASN A 85 -4.91 -5.93 10.61
N MET A 86 -4.87 -6.89 11.54
CA MET A 86 -6.03 -7.38 12.29
C MET A 86 -6.49 -6.35 13.32
N MET A 87 -5.58 -5.60 13.94
CA MET A 87 -5.91 -4.51 14.85
C MET A 87 -6.51 -3.30 14.10
N MET A 88 -6.26 -3.17 12.79
CA MET A 88 -6.99 -2.25 11.90
C MET A 88 -8.26 -2.86 11.29
N MET A 89 -8.33 -4.18 11.12
CA MET A 89 -9.49 -4.91 10.60
C MET A 89 -10.58 -5.10 11.65
N ILE A 90 -10.23 -5.30 12.92
CA ILE A 90 -11.20 -5.47 14.02
C ILE A 90 -12.10 -4.22 14.13
N PRO A 91 -11.57 -2.98 14.16
CA PRO A 91 -12.40 -1.79 14.07
C PRO A 91 -13.27 -1.77 12.81
N GLN A 92 -12.72 -2.14 11.65
CA GLN A 92 -13.45 -2.14 10.38
C GLN A 92 -14.63 -3.12 10.37
N SER A 93 -14.44 -4.36 10.83
CA SER A 93 -15.46 -5.39 10.89
C SER A 93 -16.51 -5.14 11.97
N VAL A 94 -16.08 -4.61 13.14
CA VAL A 94 -17.01 -4.25 14.21
C VAL A 94 -17.87 -3.07 13.81
N ILE A 95 -17.28 -2.03 13.21
CA ILE A 95 -18.05 -0.87 12.72
C ILE A 95 -18.99 -1.31 11.60
N MET A 96 -18.52 -2.10 10.62
CA MET A 96 -19.38 -2.57 9.52
C MET A 96 -20.50 -3.50 9.99
N GLY A 97 -20.21 -4.41 10.94
CA GLY A 97 -21.19 -5.29 11.56
C GLY A 97 -22.21 -4.54 12.40
N TRP A 98 -21.78 -3.53 13.15
CA TRP A 98 -22.66 -2.67 13.94
C TRP A 98 -23.56 -1.81 13.04
N ILE A 99 -23.01 -1.25 11.95
CA ILE A 99 -23.81 -0.49 10.98
C ILE A 99 -24.85 -1.39 10.31
N ASN A 100 -24.48 -2.61 9.91
CA ASN A 100 -25.42 -3.55 9.29
C ASN A 100 -26.52 -4.00 10.28
N ALA A 101 -26.18 -4.25 11.54
CA ALA A 101 -27.16 -4.68 12.55
C ALA A 101 -28.18 -3.58 12.95
N PHE A 102 -27.75 -2.31 13.03
CA PHE A 102 -28.61 -1.21 13.49
C PHE A 102 -29.26 -0.39 12.35
N PHE A 103 -28.66 -0.38 11.16
CA PHE A 103 -29.08 0.48 10.04
C PHE A 103 -29.44 -0.31 8.77
N ALA A 104 -29.70 -1.62 8.85
CA ALA A 104 -30.30 -2.37 7.74
C ALA A 104 -31.83 -2.39 7.83
N GLY A 105 -32.50 -2.40 6.68
CA GLY A 105 -33.96 -2.60 6.59
C GLY A 105 -34.82 -1.32 6.64
N PHE A 106 -34.26 -0.15 6.96
CA PHE A 106 -35.03 1.09 7.08
C PHE A 106 -34.72 2.10 5.97
N VAL A 107 -35.77 2.78 5.52
CA VAL A 107 -35.68 3.96 4.65
C VAL A 107 -35.85 5.19 5.55
N ILE A 108 -34.89 6.12 5.53
CA ILE A 108 -34.89 7.28 6.45
C ILE A 108 -35.34 8.57 5.77
N LEU A 109 -34.97 8.79 4.51
CA LEU A 109 -35.24 10.07 3.85
C LEU A 109 -35.44 9.96 2.35
N LYS A 110 -36.05 11.00 1.79
CA LYS A 110 -36.24 11.21 0.36
C LYS A 110 -35.44 12.43 -0.08
N LEU A 111 -34.58 12.26 -1.07
CA LEU A 111 -33.77 13.37 -1.61
C LEU A 111 -34.62 14.28 -2.53
N PRO A 112 -34.43 15.61 -2.46
CA PRO A 112 -35.22 16.58 -3.24
C PRO A 112 -34.77 16.70 -4.70
N PHE A 113 -33.80 15.91 -5.15
CA PHE A 113 -33.27 15.92 -6.52
C PHE A 113 -33.35 14.53 -7.17
N PRO A 114 -33.51 14.45 -8.50
CA PRO A 114 -33.53 13.18 -9.22
C PRO A 114 -32.15 12.53 -9.25
N LEU A 115 -32.09 11.21 -9.07
CA LEU A 115 -30.87 10.40 -9.06
C LEU A 115 -30.89 9.37 -10.17
N THR A 116 -29.70 8.99 -10.66
CA THR A 116 -29.56 7.97 -11.71
C THR A 116 -29.69 6.56 -11.15
N LEU A 117 -30.22 5.61 -11.94
CA LEU A 117 -30.46 4.22 -11.53
C LEU A 117 -29.20 3.49 -11.03
N ARG A 118 -28.00 3.93 -11.43
CA ARG A 118 -26.72 3.34 -11.00
C ARG A 118 -26.48 3.53 -9.50
N PHE A 119 -27.04 4.57 -8.88
CA PHE A 119 -26.95 4.78 -7.44
C PHE A 119 -27.95 3.93 -6.66
N LYS A 120 -28.93 3.28 -7.30
CA LYS A 120 -29.98 2.51 -6.62
C LYS A 120 -29.41 1.36 -5.78
N SER A 121 -28.50 0.56 -6.34
CA SER A 121 -27.86 -0.55 -5.62
C SER A 121 -27.01 -0.09 -4.44
N MET A 122 -26.48 1.14 -4.51
CA MET A 122 -25.66 1.73 -3.46
C MET A 122 -26.51 2.39 -2.36
N LEU A 123 -27.59 3.09 -2.75
CA LEU A 123 -28.45 3.87 -1.86
C LEU A 123 -29.57 3.06 -1.18
N GLN A 124 -29.91 1.91 -1.75
CA GLN A 124 -30.93 0.99 -1.22
C GLN A 124 -30.32 -0.32 -0.73
N SER A 125 -28.99 -0.36 -0.55
CA SER A 125 -28.33 -1.49 0.09
C SER A 125 -28.93 -1.70 1.49
N GLY A 126 -29.36 -2.93 1.77
CA GLY A 126 -30.02 -3.31 3.02
C GLY A 126 -31.56 -3.17 3.03
N VAL A 127 -32.21 -2.71 1.94
CA VAL A 127 -33.68 -2.65 1.83
C VAL A 127 -34.13 -3.53 0.66
N ALA A 128 -34.84 -4.61 0.96
CA ALA A 128 -35.24 -5.62 -0.04
C ALA A 128 -36.53 -5.23 -0.81
N THR A 129 -36.57 -4.06 -1.44
CA THR A 129 -37.73 -3.64 -2.28
C THR A 129 -37.28 -3.20 -3.68
N ARG A 130 -37.76 -3.91 -4.72
CA ARG A 130 -37.38 -3.66 -6.12
C ARG A 130 -38.06 -2.43 -6.71
N ASP A 131 -39.23 -2.05 -6.23
CA ASP A 131 -40.08 -1.02 -6.84
C ASP A 131 -39.97 0.37 -6.16
N LEU A 132 -39.03 0.52 -5.22
CA LEU A 132 -38.80 1.78 -4.53
C LEU A 132 -38.05 2.79 -5.42
N ASP A 133 -38.57 4.03 -5.47
CA ASP A 133 -37.95 5.16 -6.18
C ASP A 133 -36.52 5.43 -5.65
N VAL A 134 -35.58 5.73 -6.56
CA VAL A 134 -34.13 5.92 -6.29
C VAL A 134 -33.87 7.11 -5.36
N ARG A 135 -34.85 8.00 -5.20
CA ARG A 135 -34.79 9.13 -4.28
C ARG A 135 -34.83 8.71 -2.81
N TRP A 136 -35.33 7.52 -2.52
CA TRP A 136 -35.39 6.98 -1.17
C TRP A 136 -34.05 6.34 -0.80
N VAL A 137 -33.49 6.81 0.31
CA VAL A 137 -32.17 6.43 0.77
C VAL A 137 -32.30 5.58 2.04
N SER A 138 -31.60 4.45 2.06
CA SER A 138 -31.52 3.61 3.26
C SER A 138 -30.66 4.28 4.32
N SER A 139 -30.89 3.89 5.57
CA SER A 139 -30.08 4.31 6.72
C SER A 139 -28.59 4.04 6.54
N LEU A 140 -28.23 2.90 5.93
CA LEU A 140 -26.85 2.50 5.63
C LEU A 140 -26.17 3.48 4.67
N SER A 141 -26.87 3.83 3.59
CA SER A 141 -26.33 4.70 2.56
C SER A 141 -26.26 6.16 3.00
N TRP A 142 -27.18 6.58 3.88
CA TRP A 142 -27.11 7.90 4.52
C TRP A 142 -25.88 8.05 5.42
N TYR A 143 -25.52 7.02 6.19
CA TYR A 143 -24.30 7.02 6.99
C TYR A 143 -23.04 7.21 6.12
N PHE A 144 -22.90 6.42 5.05
CA PHE A 144 -21.77 6.57 4.13
C PHE A 144 -21.73 7.93 3.42
N LEU A 145 -22.89 8.46 3.02
CA LEU A 145 -22.98 9.81 2.45
C LEU A 145 -22.45 10.89 3.41
N ASN A 146 -22.81 10.82 4.69
CA ASN A 146 -22.28 11.75 5.69
C ASN A 146 -20.79 11.52 5.95
N LEU A 147 -20.34 10.28 5.98
CA LEU A 147 -18.93 9.95 6.24
C LEU A 147 -18.00 10.48 5.13
N PHE A 148 -18.37 10.29 3.87
CA PHE A 148 -17.61 10.82 2.73
C PHE A 148 -17.82 12.32 2.52
N GLY A 149 -19.05 12.81 2.67
CA GLY A 149 -19.39 14.22 2.44
C GLY A 149 -18.81 15.16 3.50
N LEU A 150 -18.67 14.71 4.75
CA LEU A 150 -18.12 15.50 5.85
C LEU A 150 -16.62 15.29 6.06
N GLN A 151 -15.95 14.47 5.24
CA GLN A 151 -14.51 14.24 5.37
C GLN A 151 -13.70 15.54 5.33
N SER A 152 -14.07 16.49 4.48
CA SER A 152 -13.42 17.82 4.40
C SER A 152 -13.60 18.62 5.69
N VAL A 153 -14.77 18.52 6.32
CA VAL A 153 -15.07 19.16 7.62
C VAL A 153 -14.27 18.50 8.73
N PHE A 154 -14.17 17.17 8.74
CA PHE A 154 -13.36 16.45 9.72
C PHE A 154 -11.88 16.77 9.59
N ILE A 155 -11.34 16.85 8.37
CA ILE A 155 -9.94 17.25 8.13
C ILE A 155 -9.71 18.69 8.61
N PHE A 156 -10.66 19.59 8.38
CA PHE A 156 -10.54 20.98 8.83
C PHE A 156 -10.52 21.12 10.36
N ILE A 157 -11.35 20.36 11.08
CA ILE A 157 -11.47 20.47 12.54
C ILE A 157 -10.41 19.65 13.28
N LEU A 158 -10.10 18.45 12.79
CA LEU A 158 -9.27 17.45 13.50
C LEU A 158 -7.89 17.25 12.87
N GLY A 159 -7.60 17.93 11.76
CA GLY A 159 -6.38 17.71 10.99
C GLY A 159 -6.42 16.43 10.14
N ASN A 160 -5.32 16.17 9.43
CA ASN A 160 -5.25 15.14 8.39
C ASN A 160 -5.19 13.70 8.94
N ASP A 161 -4.80 13.51 10.20
CA ASP A 161 -4.60 12.21 10.85
C ASP A 161 -5.84 11.69 11.62
N ASN A 162 -7.01 12.24 11.35
CA ASN A 162 -8.23 11.90 12.09
C ASN A 162 -8.79 10.50 11.71
N ALA A 163 -9.64 9.94 12.58
CA ALA A 163 -10.19 8.58 12.37
C ALA A 163 -11.10 8.46 11.13
N ALA A 164 -11.72 9.56 10.69
CA ALA A 164 -12.59 9.57 9.51
C ALA A 164 -11.77 9.52 8.20
N SER A 165 -10.63 10.22 8.13
CA SER A 165 -9.71 10.15 7.01
C SER A 165 -9.09 8.76 6.88
N GLN A 166 -8.76 8.12 8.02
CA GLN A 166 -8.28 6.74 8.05
C GLN A 166 -9.31 5.76 7.50
N MET A 167 -10.60 5.85 7.87
CA MET A 167 -11.64 4.96 7.34
C MET A 167 -11.83 5.12 5.82
N ALA A 168 -11.82 6.36 5.31
CA ALA A 168 -11.92 6.63 3.88
C ALA A 168 -10.71 6.11 3.09
N GLN A 169 -9.49 6.33 3.63
CA GLN A 169 -8.26 5.80 3.05
C GLN A 169 -8.20 4.27 3.10
N GLN A 170 -8.72 3.65 4.15
CA GLN A 170 -8.76 2.19 4.30
C GLN A 170 -9.72 1.53 3.31
N MET A 171 -10.86 2.17 3.01
CA MET A 171 -11.77 1.72 1.94
C MET A 171 -11.15 1.90 0.54
N ALA A 172 -10.31 2.92 0.34
CA ALA A 172 -9.55 3.12 -0.89
C ALA A 172 -8.36 2.15 -1.03
N GLN A 173 -7.79 1.67 0.08
CA GLN A 173 -6.70 0.69 0.13
C GLN A 173 -7.14 -0.75 -0.18
N MET A 174 -8.43 -1.00 -0.39
CA MET A 174 -8.92 -2.28 -0.90
C MET A 174 -8.53 -2.56 -2.37
N ASN A 175 -7.62 -1.76 -2.94
CA ASN A 175 -6.98 -2.00 -4.22
C ASN A 175 -5.71 -2.88 -4.03
N PRO A 176 -5.73 -4.16 -4.47
CA PRO A 176 -4.75 -5.19 -4.08
C PRO A 176 -3.32 -5.04 -4.66
N ASN A 177 -3.03 -4.00 -5.45
CA ASN A 177 -1.78 -3.95 -6.24
C ASN A 177 -0.52 -3.48 -5.49
N THR A 178 -0.59 -2.97 -4.26
CA THR A 178 0.58 -2.37 -3.58
C THR A 178 1.09 -3.13 -2.36
N GLN A 179 0.37 -4.13 -1.84
CA GLN A 179 0.80 -4.90 -0.66
C GLN A 179 1.67 -6.13 -0.95
N GLN A 180 1.90 -6.49 -2.23
CA GLN A 180 2.58 -7.75 -2.56
C GLN A 180 4.11 -7.74 -2.45
N MET A 181 4.79 -6.59 -2.34
CA MET A 181 6.26 -6.56 -2.34
C MET A 181 6.93 -7.00 -1.04
N PHE A 182 6.19 -7.16 0.06
CA PHE A 182 6.73 -7.60 1.36
C PHE A 182 5.87 -8.67 2.02
N ALA A 183 5.19 -9.49 1.22
CA ALA A 183 4.39 -10.59 1.72
C ALA A 183 5.30 -11.63 2.42
N PRO A 184 5.00 -12.03 3.68
CA PRO A 184 5.75 -13.08 4.36
C PRO A 184 5.67 -14.39 3.56
N GLY A 185 6.83 -14.95 3.21
CA GLY A 185 6.94 -16.19 2.44
C GLY A 185 7.59 -16.07 1.05
N GLN A 186 8.00 -14.88 0.62
CA GLN A 186 8.86 -14.76 -0.56
C GLN A 186 10.33 -15.01 -0.23
N ASP A 187 10.97 -15.84 -1.04
CA ASP A 187 12.41 -16.12 -0.98
C ASP A 187 13.22 -14.84 -1.19
N PRO A 188 14.00 -14.38 -0.18
CA PRO A 188 14.84 -13.18 -0.32
C PRO A 188 15.84 -13.32 -1.47
N ASP A 189 16.39 -14.52 -1.66
CA ASP A 189 17.33 -14.84 -2.75
C ASP A 189 16.69 -14.67 -4.13
N LYS A 190 15.44 -15.13 -4.32
CA LYS A 190 14.71 -14.92 -5.57
C LYS A 190 14.39 -13.45 -5.82
N LEU A 191 14.08 -12.70 -4.77
CA LEU A 191 13.86 -11.25 -4.87
C LEU A 191 15.12 -10.51 -5.31
N PHE A 192 16.29 -10.88 -4.77
CA PHE A 192 17.57 -10.31 -5.21
C PHE A 192 17.94 -10.70 -6.64
N GLN A 193 17.73 -11.96 -7.03
CA GLN A 193 17.96 -12.42 -8.41
C GLN A 193 17.04 -11.65 -9.39
N GLY A 194 15.75 -11.54 -9.08
CA GLY A 194 14.80 -10.79 -9.89
C GLY A 194 15.15 -9.30 -9.99
N GLU A 195 15.62 -8.69 -8.90
CA GLU A 195 16.07 -7.29 -8.96
C GLU A 195 17.40 -7.13 -9.72
N ALA A 196 18.29 -8.12 -9.68
CA ALA A 196 19.52 -8.13 -10.49
C ALA A 196 19.20 -8.19 -11.99
N GLU A 197 18.29 -9.08 -12.41
CA GLU A 197 17.79 -9.15 -13.78
C GLU A 197 17.14 -7.84 -14.21
N ASN A 198 16.28 -7.27 -13.35
CA ASN A 198 15.66 -5.96 -13.60
C ASN A 198 16.70 -4.86 -13.80
N LEU A 199 17.79 -4.85 -13.01
CA LEU A 199 18.85 -3.84 -13.13
C LEU A 199 19.66 -4.00 -14.41
N GLU A 200 19.89 -5.22 -14.89
CA GLU A 200 20.63 -5.50 -16.13
C GLU A 200 19.89 -5.01 -17.38
N VAL A 201 18.56 -5.12 -17.38
CA VAL A 201 17.71 -4.73 -18.52
C VAL A 201 17.59 -3.20 -18.67
N ILE A 202 17.96 -2.41 -17.65
CA ILE A 202 17.81 -0.95 -17.70
C ILE A 202 18.82 -0.32 -18.66
N GLU A 203 18.28 0.40 -19.64
CA GLU A 203 19.00 1.37 -20.44
C GLU A 203 19.11 2.71 -19.68
N HIS A 204 20.34 3.22 -19.55
CA HIS A 204 20.59 4.48 -18.84
C HIS A 204 20.44 5.67 -19.78
N TRP A 205 19.66 6.66 -19.36
CA TRP A 205 19.63 8.00 -19.92
C TRP A 205 19.85 9.01 -18.80
N SER A 206 20.44 10.16 -19.08
CA SER A 206 20.67 11.18 -18.05
C SER A 206 19.76 12.39 -18.22
N VAL A 207 19.17 12.86 -17.12
CA VAL A 207 18.45 14.14 -17.10
C VAL A 207 19.41 15.30 -17.36
N PHE A 208 20.73 15.14 -17.16
CA PHE A 208 21.69 16.21 -17.45
C PHE A 208 21.91 16.45 -18.95
N ASP A 209 21.54 15.50 -19.80
CA ASP A 209 21.74 15.62 -21.24
C ASP A 209 20.83 16.73 -21.80
N GLY A 210 21.42 17.75 -22.41
CA GLY A 210 20.67 18.89 -22.96
C GLY A 210 19.96 19.75 -21.89
N ILE A 211 20.43 19.76 -20.64
CA ILE A 211 19.91 20.67 -19.60
C ILE A 211 20.13 22.14 -19.99
N GLU A 212 21.28 22.45 -20.57
CA GLU A 212 21.64 23.82 -20.95
C GLU A 212 20.63 24.40 -21.95
N ASN A 213 20.30 23.65 -22.99
CA ASN A 213 19.30 24.05 -23.99
C ASN A 213 17.91 24.24 -23.37
N ARG A 214 17.49 23.34 -22.47
CA ARG A 214 16.19 23.44 -21.77
C ARG A 214 16.12 24.64 -20.84
N LEU A 215 17.24 24.97 -20.19
CA LEU A 215 17.32 26.11 -19.28
C LEU A 215 17.37 27.44 -20.03
N LEU A 216 18.01 27.48 -21.21
CA LEU A 216 18.00 28.65 -22.08
C LEU A 216 16.61 28.87 -22.69
N ALA A 217 15.95 27.81 -23.16
CA ALA A 217 14.61 27.89 -23.75
C ALA A 217 13.51 28.26 -22.74
N SER A 218 13.68 27.99 -21.45
CA SER A 218 12.70 28.40 -20.42
C SER A 218 12.82 29.87 -20.02
N ARG A 219 13.91 30.53 -20.39
CA ARG A 219 14.19 31.94 -20.09
C ARG A 219 14.03 32.88 -21.28
N SER A 220 13.85 32.35 -22.50
CA SER A 220 13.49 33.09 -23.70
C SER A 220 11.98 33.13 -23.88
#